data_AF-A0A7C2L9H6-F1
#
_entry.id   AF-A0A7C2L9H6-F1
#
_cell.length_a   1.000
_cell.length_b   1.000
_cell.length_c   1.000
_cell.angle_alpha   90.00
_cell.angle_beta   90.00
_cell.angle_gamma   90.00
#
_symmetry.space_group_name_H-M   'P 1'
#
loop_
_entity.id
_entity.type
_entity.pdbx_description
1 polymer ?
#
loop_
_entity_poly.entity_id
_entity_poly.type
_entity_poly.pdbx_seq_one_letter_code
_entity_poly.pdbx_strand_id
1 'polypeptide(L)'
;MGAILVARLPLNWKLSRLYGLLGLTPHKNKNHHRGLRAHLSRLAMNVYLNNKRLGINAELLRDLEGLSPKKAVYKLQLRIVRILKKAWQQQKQHLLAGGQ
;
A
#
# COMPACT_ATOMS: atom_id res chain seq x y z
N MET A 1 11.73 9.11 -0.54
CA MET A 1 10.79 8.80 -1.65
C MET A 1 9.41 8.26 -1.19
N GLY A 2 8.90 8.65 -0.01
CA GLY A 2 7.56 8.24 0.48
C GLY A 2 6.42 9.20 0.12
N ALA A 3 6.75 10.49 -0.11
CA ALA A 3 5.77 11.56 -0.29
C ALA A 3 4.91 11.46 -1.56
N ILE A 4 5.43 10.87 -2.64
CA ILE A 4 4.73 10.80 -3.93
C ILE A 4 3.50 9.89 -3.86
N LEU A 5 3.55 8.82 -3.06
CA LEU A 5 2.45 7.86 -3.00
C LEU A 5 1.23 8.45 -2.29
N VAL A 6 1.45 9.20 -1.21
CA VAL A 6 0.38 9.84 -0.45
C VAL A 6 -0.21 11.03 -1.21
N ALA A 7 0.63 11.82 -1.89
CA ALA A 7 0.19 13.02 -2.61
C ALA A 7 -0.56 12.72 -3.92
N ARG A 8 -0.28 11.58 -4.58
CA ARG A 8 -0.84 11.27 -5.91
C ARG A 8 -1.88 10.15 -5.93
N LEU A 9 -2.07 9.44 -4.82
CA LEU A 9 -3.08 8.39 -4.75
C LEU A 9 -4.42 9.03 -4.33
N PRO A 10 -5.51 8.87 -5.10
CA PRO A 10 -6.81 9.45 -4.78
C PRO A 10 -7.47 8.68 -3.62
N LEU A 11 -6.94 8.87 -2.40
CA LEU A 11 -7.33 8.13 -1.20
C LEU A 11 -8.80 8.33 -0.80
N ASN A 12 -9.50 9.30 -1.39
CA ASN A 12 -10.95 9.44 -1.29
C ASN A 12 -11.73 8.32 -1.99
N TRP A 13 -11.15 7.63 -2.98
CA TRP A 13 -11.82 6.56 -3.73
C TRP A 13 -12.03 5.28 -2.90
N LYS A 14 -12.95 4.42 -3.37
CA LYS A 14 -13.14 3.06 -2.83
C LYS A 14 -11.85 2.25 -2.97
N LEU A 15 -11.57 1.38 -1.99
CA LEU A 15 -10.35 0.56 -1.97
C LEU A 15 -10.18 -0.31 -3.22
N SER A 16 -11.28 -0.89 -3.73
CA SER A 16 -11.28 -1.67 -4.98
C SER A 16 -10.82 -0.83 -6.18
N ARG A 17 -11.23 0.44 -6.25
CA ARG A 17 -10.82 1.37 -7.31
C ARG A 17 -9.35 1.77 -7.19
N LEU A 18 -8.84 1.92 -5.97
CA LEU A 18 -7.41 2.12 -5.71
C LEU A 18 -6.58 0.92 -6.18
N TYR A 19 -7.03 -0.30 -5.90
CA TYR A 19 -6.37 -1.50 -6.41
C TYR A 19 -6.39 -1.55 -7.93
N GLY A 20 -7.50 -1.21 -8.58
CA GLY A 20 -7.57 -1.12 -10.05
C GLY A 20 -6.60 -0.08 -10.63
N LEU A 21 -6.53 1.11 -10.03
CA LEU A 21 -5.60 2.18 -10.42
C LEU A 21 -4.14 1.74 -10.33
N LEU A 22 -3.83 0.93 -9.31
CA LEU A 22 -2.49 0.42 -9.05
C LEU A 22 -2.23 -0.94 -9.73
N GLY A 23 -3.15 -1.48 -10.52
CA GLY A 23 -2.97 -2.79 -11.16
C GLY A 23 -2.83 -3.94 -10.16
N LEU A 24 -3.42 -3.82 -8.97
CA LEU A 24 -3.48 -4.81 -7.89
C LEU A 24 -4.79 -5.61 -7.92
N THR A 25 -5.41 -5.72 -9.10
CA THR A 25 -6.62 -6.51 -9.33
C THR A 25 -6.28 -7.83 -10.00
N PRO A 26 -7.03 -8.93 -9.72
CA PRO A 26 -6.80 -10.24 -10.34
C PRO A 26 -6.82 -10.18 -11.87
N HIS A 27 -7.75 -9.40 -12.41
CA HIS A 27 -7.77 -9.05 -13.84
C HIS A 27 -6.89 -7.82 -14.02
N LYS A 28 -5.72 -8.03 -14.62
CA LYS A 28 -4.72 -6.98 -14.91
C LYS A 28 -5.37 -5.89 -15.75
N ASN A 29 -5.73 -4.77 -15.14
CA ASN A 29 -6.10 -3.60 -15.91
C ASN A 29 -4.84 -3.11 -16.64
N LYS A 30 -4.86 -3.15 -17.98
CA LYS A 30 -3.74 -2.70 -18.82
C LYS A 30 -3.46 -1.19 -18.66
N ASN A 31 -4.45 -0.44 -18.17
CA ASN A 31 -4.42 1.02 -18.03
C ASN A 31 -4.13 1.50 -16.59
N HIS A 32 -3.45 0.70 -15.77
CA HIS A 32 -3.05 1.13 -14.43
C HIS A 32 -1.92 2.18 -14.47
N HIS A 33 -1.83 3.02 -13.44
CA HIS A 33 -0.77 4.02 -13.33
C HIS A 33 0.58 3.36 -13.03
N ARG A 34 1.37 3.14 -14.10
CA ARG A 34 2.68 2.46 -14.03
C ARG A 34 3.66 3.12 -13.07
N GLY A 35 3.68 4.45 -13.01
CA GLY A 35 4.55 5.18 -12.08
C GLY A 35 4.20 4.93 -10.61
N LEU A 36 2.91 5.05 -10.25
CA LEU A 36 2.45 4.78 -8.88
C LEU A 36 2.63 3.30 -8.51
N ARG A 37 2.38 2.39 -9.45
CA ARG A 37 2.66 0.96 -9.30
C ARG A 37 4.14 0.72 -8.98
N ALA A 38 5.06 1.35 -9.71
CA ALA A 38 6.50 1.16 -9.54
C ALA A 38 6.97 1.70 -8.19
N HIS A 39 6.49 2.87 -7.76
CA HIS A 39 6.79 3.41 -6.44
C HIS A 39 6.29 2.49 -5.32
N LEU A 40 5.05 2.00 -5.43
CA LEU A 40 4.48 1.08 -4.45
C LEU A 40 5.25 -0.25 -4.42
N SER A 41 5.67 -0.76 -5.59
CA SER A 41 6.54 -1.94 -5.68
C SER A 41 7.87 -1.74 -4.98
N ARG A 42 8.54 -0.61 -5.21
CA ARG A 42 9.84 -0.30 -4.62
C ARG A 42 9.73 -0.15 -3.11
N LEU A 43 8.69 0.55 -2.64
CA LEU A 43 8.41 0.69 -1.20
C LEU A 43 8.19 -0.67 -0.54
N ALA A 44 7.28 -1.50 -1.10
CA ALA A 44 7.00 -2.82 -0.55
C ALA A 44 8.24 -3.73 -0.56
N MET A 45 9.01 -3.73 -1.66
CA MET A 45 10.25 -4.51 -1.74
C MET A 45 11.25 -4.07 -0.66
N ASN A 46 11.45 -2.77 -0.48
CA ASN A 46 12.37 -2.25 0.54
C ASN A 46 11.94 -2.65 1.96
N VAL A 47 10.65 -2.53 2.27
CA VAL A 47 10.10 -2.96 3.56
C VAL A 47 10.31 -4.46 3.78
N TYR A 48 10.02 -5.29 2.77
CA TYR A 48 10.23 -6.74 2.85
C TYR A 48 11.70 -7.11 3.06
N LEU A 49 12.62 -6.52 2.28
CA LEU A 49 14.05 -6.80 2.36
C LEU A 49 14.65 -6.34 3.69
N ASN A 50 14.31 -5.12 4.14
CA ASN A 50 14.81 -4.60 5.41
C ASN A 50 14.34 -5.45 6.58
N ASN A 51 13.09 -5.88 6.58
CA ASN A 51 12.57 -6.75 7.61
C ASN A 51 13.26 -8.11 7.66
N LYS A 52 13.49 -8.72 6.47
CA LYS A 52 14.22 -9.98 6.37
C LYS A 52 15.66 -9.86 6.85
N ARG A 53 16.33 -8.73 6.55
CA ARG A 53 17.71 -8.47 6.95
C ARG A 53 17.86 -8.20 8.44
N LEU A 54 16.93 -7.45 9.02
CA LEU A 54 17.01 -6.97 10.40
C LEU A 54 16.32 -7.91 11.40
N GLY A 55 15.64 -8.96 10.92
CA GLY A 55 14.89 -9.88 11.78
C GLY A 55 13.73 -9.22 12.53
N ILE A 56 13.29 -8.05 12.08
CA ILE A 56 12.19 -7.32 12.72
C ILE A 56 10.93 -8.16 12.47
N ASN A 57 10.24 -8.63 13.50
CA ASN A 57 8.96 -9.35 13.29
C ASN A 57 7.81 -8.34 13.18
N ALA A 58 7.91 -7.43 12.20
CA ALA A 58 6.93 -6.36 12.08
C ALA A 58 5.55 -6.94 11.76
N GLU A 59 4.54 -6.45 12.48
CA GLU A 59 3.15 -6.90 12.31
C GLU A 59 2.67 -6.81 10.85
N LEU A 60 3.14 -5.79 10.14
CA LEU A 60 2.87 -5.57 8.72
C LEU A 60 3.24 -6.77 7.83
N LEU A 61 4.15 -7.62 8.29
CA LEU A 61 4.71 -8.75 7.55
C LEU A 61 4.33 -10.13 8.12
N ARG A 62 3.44 -10.18 9.14
CA ARG A 62 2.85 -11.45 9.61
C ARG A 62 2.24 -12.23 8.46
N ASP A 63 2.34 -13.55 8.47
CA ASP A 63 1.80 -14.47 7.45
C ASP A 63 2.40 -14.28 6.04
N LEU A 64 3.56 -13.64 5.94
CA LEU A 64 4.34 -13.58 4.69
C LEU A 64 5.50 -14.58 4.68
N GLU A 65 5.83 -15.18 5.82
CA GLU A 65 6.77 -16.28 5.90
C GLU A 65 6.28 -17.47 5.07
N GLY A 66 7.22 -18.19 4.45
CA GLY A 66 6.92 -19.30 3.53
C GLY A 66 6.38 -18.89 2.15
N LEU A 67 6.02 -17.61 1.92
CA LEU A 67 5.63 -17.15 0.59
C LEU A 67 6.84 -16.85 -0.29
N SER A 68 6.71 -17.14 -1.59
CA SER A 68 7.66 -16.63 -2.60
C SER A 68 7.77 -15.10 -2.50
N PRO A 69 8.95 -14.49 -2.72
CA PRO A 69 9.14 -13.04 -2.62
C PRO A 69 8.12 -12.24 -3.42
N LYS A 70 7.77 -12.68 -4.63
CA LYS A 70 6.76 -12.04 -5.47
C LYS A 70 5.38 -11.98 -4.82
N LYS A 71 4.93 -13.09 -4.21
CA LYS A 71 3.64 -13.16 -3.49
C LYS A 71 3.68 -12.33 -2.20
N ALA A 72 4.77 -12.39 -1.45
CA ALA A 72 4.95 -11.62 -0.23
C ALA A 72 4.89 -10.11 -0.50
N VAL A 73 5.67 -9.65 -1.49
CA VAL A 73 5.69 -8.24 -1.94
C VAL A 73 4.31 -7.81 -2.43
N TYR A 74 3.61 -8.65 -3.21
CA TYR A 74 2.25 -8.33 -3.65
C TYR A 74 1.26 -8.16 -2.48
N LYS A 75 1.24 -9.08 -1.51
CA LYS A 75 0.41 -8.95 -0.31
C LYS A 75 0.76 -7.68 0.49
N LEU A 76 2.04 -7.36 0.60
CA LEU A 76 2.51 -6.18 1.29
C LEU A 76 2.04 -4.89 0.60
N GLN A 77 2.01 -4.84 -0.73
CA GLN A 77 1.45 -3.70 -1.48
C GLN A 77 -0.04 -3.49 -1.15
N LEU A 78 -0.82 -4.56 -1.09
CA LEU A 78 -2.23 -4.49 -0.68
C LEU A 78 -2.39 -3.95 0.75
N ARG A 79 -1.55 -4.44 1.68
CA ARG A 79 -1.55 -3.98 3.09
C ARG A 79 -1.21 -2.50 3.20
N ILE A 80 -0.16 -2.04 2.50
CA ILE A 80 0.24 -0.62 2.46
C ILE A 80 -0.93 0.25 1.98
N VAL A 81 -1.59 -0.12 0.88
CA VAL A 81 -2.73 0.65 0.35
C VAL A 81 -3.91 0.69 1.33
N ARG A 82 -4.19 -0.42 2.04
CA ARG A 82 -5.20 -0.44 3.12
C ARG A 82 -4.85 0.50 4.26
N ILE A 83 -3.60 0.51 4.71
CA ILE A 83 -3.15 1.36 5.80
C ILE A 83 -3.26 2.83 5.40
N LEU A 84 -2.80 3.20 4.20
CA LEU A 84 -2.94 4.56 3.68
C LEU A 84 -4.40 5.00 3.61
N LYS A 85 -5.30 4.12 3.15
CA LYS A 85 -6.74 4.40 3.11
C LYS A 85 -7.32 4.63 4.52
N LYS A 86 -6.97 3.78 5.49
CA LYS A 86 -7.40 3.93 6.88
C LYS A 86 -6.88 5.23 7.51
N ALA A 87 -5.60 5.53 7.34
CA ALA A 87 -4.98 6.75 7.85
C ALA A 87 -5.68 8.00 7.29
N TRP A 88 -5.98 8.03 5.99
CA TRP A 88 -6.75 9.12 5.37
C TRP A 88 -8.18 9.24 5.92
N GLN A 89 -8.86 8.12 6.15
CA GLN A 89 -10.20 8.12 6.74
C GLN A 89 -10.20 8.67 8.18
N GLN A 90 -9.23 8.25 8.99
CA GLN A 90 -9.04 8.73 10.35
C GLN A 90 -8.76 10.24 10.36
N GLN A 91 -7.81 10.70 9.54
CA GLN A 91 -7.51 12.13 9.42
C GLN A 91 -8.74 12.94 9.02
N LYS A 92 -9.54 12.45 8.06
CA LYS A 92 -10.80 13.11 7.67
C LYS A 92 -11.80 13.18 8.82
N GLN A 93 -11.93 12.11 9.62
CA GLN A 93 -12.83 12.10 10.78
C GLN A 93 -12.36 13.08 11.87
N HIS A 94 -11.06 13.15 12.15
CA HIS A 94 -10.50 14.12 13.11
C HIS A 94 -10.73 15.58 12.67
N LEU A 95 -10.56 15.89 11.38
CA LEU A 95 -10.83 17.23 10.85
C LEU A 95 -12.32 17.63 10.95
N LEU A 96 -13.23 16.66 10.83
CA LEU A 96 -14.67 16.91 10.97
C LEU A 96 -15.13 17.00 12.43
N ALA A 97 -14.40 16.39 13.36
CA ALA A 97 -14.71 16.38 14.78
C ALA A 97 -14.08 17.56 15.57
N GLY A 98 -13.04 18.20 15.04
CA GLY A 98 -12.35 19.34 15.65
C GLY A 98 -12.79 20.72 15.17
N GLY A 99 -13.88 20.81 14.41
CA GLY A 99 -14.49 22.08 14.01
C GLY A 99 -15.54 22.53 15.02
N GLN A 100 -15.09 23.06 16.17
CA GLN A 100 -15.89 23.86 17.10
C GLN A 100 -15.09 25.09 17.50
#